data_AF-A0A8K0R8M4-F1
#
_entry.id   AF-A0A8K0R8M4-F1
#
_cell.length_a   1.000
_cell.length_b   1.000
_cell.length_c   1.000
_cell.angle_alpha   90.00
_cell.angle_beta   90.00
_cell.angle_gamma   90.00
#
_symmetry.space_group_name_H-M   'P 1'
#
loop_
_entity.id
_entity.type
_entity.pdbx_description
1 polymer ?
#
loop_
_entity_poly.entity_id
_entity_poly.type
_entity_poly.pdbx_seq_one_letter_code
_entity_poly.pdbx_strand_id
1 'polypeptide(L)'
;MAISPQITNLVIILGFMQISKKIPFDDPNVLNAVRALYVVSNIIIAGIYFFVQQKINKKNDMTVVKYVEPAPMGSGEEPKFVATTVKAYDLQKLREAYKAQLMGVGMMAVMHIYFKYTNPLLIQSIIPLKGAFEGNLVKIHLLGQSATGDLQRPWKAAGGMMGAMSGGEIKTDKKSIEAAERAGRGGVKDE
;
A
#
# COMPACT_ATOMS: atom_id res chain seq x y z
N MET A 1 -20.24 12.79 -6.82
CA MET A 1 -20.06 11.55 -7.60
C MET A 1 -18.57 11.29 -7.66
N ALA A 2 -18.03 10.44 -6.78
CA ALA A 2 -16.59 10.20 -6.71
C ALA A 2 -16.15 9.34 -7.89
N ILE A 3 -15.17 9.81 -8.66
CA ILE A 3 -14.55 9.02 -9.74
C ILE A 3 -13.92 7.78 -9.09
N SER A 4 -14.19 6.58 -9.62
CA SER A 4 -13.63 5.38 -9.02
C SER A 4 -12.09 5.41 -9.10
N PRO A 5 -11.37 4.82 -8.13
CA PRO A 5 -9.91 4.73 -8.18
C PRO A 5 -9.41 4.10 -9.48
N GLN A 6 -10.16 3.15 -10.05
CA GLN A 6 -9.83 2.53 -11.33
C GLN A 6 -9.94 3.50 -12.51
N ILE A 7 -11.01 4.31 -12.56
CA ILE A 7 -11.20 5.33 -13.61
C ILE A 7 -10.12 6.41 -13.47
N THR A 8 -9.81 6.84 -12.25
CA THR A 8 -8.74 7.83 -12.00
C THR A 8 -7.39 7.32 -12.48
N ASN A 9 -7.05 6.06 -12.15
CA ASN A 9 -5.79 5.45 -12.61
C ASN A 9 -5.75 5.29 -14.13
N LEU A 10 -6.88 4.93 -14.76
CA LEU A 10 -6.98 4.81 -16.21
C LEU A 10 -6.80 6.17 -16.90
N VAL A 11 -7.45 7.22 -16.41
CA VAL A 11 -7.31 8.58 -16.94
C VAL A 11 -5.86 9.06 -16.81
N ILE A 12 -5.21 8.78 -15.68
CA ILE A 12 -3.79 9.10 -15.49
C ILE A 12 -2.95 8.37 -16.53
N ILE A 13 -3.11 7.06 -16.69
CA ILE A 13 -2.34 6.26 -17.67
C ILE A 13 -2.56 6.76 -19.11
N LEU A 14 -3.80 7.04 -19.50
CA LEU A 14 -4.14 7.51 -20.85
C LEU A 14 -3.58 8.92 -21.11
N GLY A 15 -3.72 9.85 -20.16
CA GLY A 15 -3.11 11.18 -20.26
C GLY A 15 -1.59 11.08 -20.34
N PHE A 16 -1.01 10.17 -19.58
CA PHE A 16 0.42 9.93 -19.59
C PHE A 16 0.94 9.38 -20.90
N MET A 17 0.22 8.45 -21.52
CA MET A 17 0.60 7.86 -22.80
C MET A 17 0.69 8.93 -23.89
N GLN A 18 -0.15 9.97 -23.82
CA GLN A 18 -0.09 11.12 -24.73
C GLN A 18 1.10 12.04 -24.42
N ILE A 19 1.39 12.26 -23.14
CA ILE A 19 2.52 13.08 -22.69
C ILE A 19 3.85 12.40 -23.03
N SER A 20 4.00 11.11 -22.73
CA SER A 20 5.22 10.34 -22.99
C SER A 20 5.60 10.30 -24.47
N LYS A 21 4.63 10.35 -25.40
CA LYS A 21 4.93 10.45 -26.84
C LYS A 21 5.55 11.78 -27.25
N LYS A 22 5.36 12.83 -26.45
CA LYS A 22 5.88 14.19 -26.71
C LYS A 22 7.16 14.51 -25.93
N ILE A 23 7.58 13.64 -25.02
CA ILE A 23 8.79 13.85 -24.22
C ILE A 23 9.99 13.25 -24.97
N PRO A 24 11.03 14.05 -25.28
CA PRO A 24 12.23 13.53 -25.93
C PRO A 24 13.11 12.86 -24.86
N PHE A 25 12.86 11.57 -24.59
CA PHE A 25 13.67 10.79 -23.64
C PHE A 25 15.12 10.54 -24.12
N ASP A 26 15.40 10.84 -25.39
CA ASP A 26 16.72 10.76 -25.99
C ASP A 26 17.61 11.96 -25.61
N ASP A 27 17.01 13.09 -25.18
CA ASP A 27 17.75 14.23 -24.66
C ASP A 27 18.28 13.90 -23.24
N PRO A 28 19.61 13.91 -23.03
CA PRO A 28 20.22 13.63 -21.73
C PRO A 28 19.69 14.53 -20.59
N ASN A 29 19.33 15.78 -20.88
CA ASN A 29 18.82 16.71 -19.88
C ASN A 29 17.42 16.31 -19.43
N VAL A 30 16.54 15.97 -20.37
CA VAL A 30 15.17 15.51 -20.09
C VAL A 30 15.21 14.19 -19.34
N LEU A 31 16.05 13.25 -19.78
CA LEU A 31 16.24 11.97 -19.12
C LEU A 31 16.70 12.13 -17.66
N ASN A 32 17.66 13.02 -17.41
CA ASN A 32 18.15 13.31 -16.06
C ASN A 32 17.11 14.02 -15.20
N ALA A 33 16.29 14.91 -15.79
CA ALA A 33 15.18 15.54 -15.08
C ALA A 33 14.12 14.50 -14.65
N VAL A 34 13.78 13.54 -15.52
CA VAL A 34 12.83 12.45 -15.18
C VAL A 34 13.41 11.52 -14.12
N ARG A 35 14.71 11.22 -14.17
CA ARG A 35 15.41 10.48 -13.11
C ARG A 35 15.35 11.21 -11.77
N ALA A 36 15.64 12.51 -11.78
CA ALA A 36 15.57 13.34 -10.58
C ALA A 36 14.14 13.37 -10.01
N LEU A 37 13.11 13.52 -10.86
CA LEU A 37 11.71 13.48 -10.45
C LEU A 37 11.35 12.15 -9.77
N TYR A 38 11.80 11.03 -10.34
CA TYR A 38 11.59 9.70 -9.76
C TYR A 38 12.28 9.55 -8.40
N VAL A 39 13.52 10.02 -8.25
CA VAL A 39 14.23 9.98 -6.96
C VAL A 39 13.52 10.85 -5.92
N VAL A 40 13.12 12.06 -6.29
CA VAL A 40 12.39 12.99 -5.41
C VAL A 40 11.07 12.39 -4.96
N SER A 41 10.30 11.76 -5.86
CA SER A 41 9.02 11.15 -5.48
C SER A 41 9.21 10.01 -4.49
N ASN A 42 10.25 9.19 -4.65
CA ASN A 42 10.58 8.12 -3.71
C ASN A 42 11.01 8.65 -2.33
N ILE A 43 11.79 9.74 -2.31
CA ILE A 43 12.16 10.41 -1.06
C ILE A 43 10.91 10.95 -0.34
N ILE A 44 9.98 11.55 -1.08
CA ILE A 44 8.72 12.05 -0.51
C ILE A 44 7.91 10.89 0.10
N ILE A 45 7.76 9.77 -0.62
CA ILE A 45 7.03 8.58 -0.12
C ILE A 45 7.69 8.05 1.15
N ALA A 46 9.02 7.91 1.15
CA ALA A 46 9.76 7.46 2.33
C ALA A 46 9.59 8.42 3.52
N GLY A 47 9.60 9.73 3.27
CA GLY A 47 9.36 10.77 4.28
C GLY A 47 7.94 10.70 4.86
N ILE A 48 6.93 10.49 4.01
CA ILE A 48 5.53 10.29 4.44
C ILE A 48 5.44 9.07 5.36
N TYR A 49 6.01 7.93 4.94
CA TYR A 49 5.97 6.71 5.73
C TYR A 49 6.70 6.86 7.07
N PHE A 50 7.84 7.55 7.08
CA PHE A 50 8.58 7.81 8.31
C PHE A 50 7.77 8.69 9.27
N PHE A 51 7.14 9.75 8.75
CA PHE A 51 6.28 10.62 9.55
C PHE A 51 5.07 9.86 10.13
N VAL A 52 4.42 9.02 9.32
CA VAL A 52 3.34 8.14 9.76
C VAL A 52 3.82 7.19 10.86
N GLN A 53 5.02 6.61 10.72
CA GLN A 53 5.61 5.75 11.75
C GLN A 53 5.74 6.48 13.09
N GLN A 54 6.26 7.71 13.07
CA GLN A 54 6.38 8.55 14.27
C GLN A 54 5.02 8.84 14.89
N LYS A 55 4.00 9.15 14.07
CA LYS A 55 2.63 9.39 14.55
C LYS A 55 2.02 8.16 15.20
N ILE A 56 2.16 6.97 14.61
CA ILE A 56 1.66 5.71 15.19
C ILE A 56 2.34 5.45 16.53
N ASN A 57 3.67 5.56 16.58
CA ASN A 57 4.44 5.34 17.80
C ASN A 57 4.08 6.34 18.91
N LYS A 58 3.88 7.61 18.55
CA LYS A 58 3.48 8.67 19.50
C LYS A 58 2.05 8.46 20.01
N LYS A 59 1.11 8.03 19.15
CA LYS A 59 -0.28 7.77 19.55
C LYS A 59 -0.36 6.58 20.50
N ASN A 60 0.50 5.57 20.32
CA ASN A 60 0.61 4.38 21.16
C ASN A 60 -0.76 3.73 21.49
N ASP A 61 -1.59 3.57 20.46
CA ASP A 61 -2.96 3.10 20.58
C ASP A 61 -3.03 1.58 20.81
N MET A 62 -3.35 1.18 22.03
CA MET A 62 -3.39 -0.22 22.47
C MET A 62 -4.79 -0.84 22.40
N THR A 63 -5.76 -0.18 21.76
CA THR A 63 -7.08 -0.79 21.57
C THR A 63 -6.96 -2.09 20.78
N VAL A 64 -7.60 -3.15 21.28
CA VAL A 64 -7.52 -4.49 20.69
C VAL A 64 -8.42 -4.54 19.45
N VAL A 65 -7.87 -5.06 18.35
CA VAL A 65 -8.54 -5.36 17.09
C VAL A 65 -8.44 -6.86 16.85
N LYS A 66 -9.59 -7.52 16.75
CA LYS A 66 -9.69 -8.96 16.43
C LYS A 66 -10.26 -9.11 15.03
N TYR A 67 -9.63 -9.93 14.20
CA TYR A 67 -10.11 -10.19 12.83
C TYR A 67 -9.60 -11.53 12.31
N VAL A 68 -10.19 -12.00 11.22
CA VAL A 68 -9.77 -13.24 10.55
C VAL A 68 -9.19 -12.90 9.19
N GLU A 69 -7.90 -13.19 9.02
CA GLU A 69 -7.23 -13.10 7.73
C GLU A 69 -7.61 -14.33 6.89
N PRO A 70 -8.11 -14.12 5.65
CA PRO A 70 -8.35 -15.23 4.75
C PRO A 70 -7.03 -15.86 4.36
N ALA A 71 -7.04 -17.18 4.18
CA ALA A 71 -5.87 -17.87 3.67
C ALA A 71 -5.51 -17.36 2.27
N PRO A 72 -4.21 -17.22 1.94
CA PRO A 72 -3.78 -16.89 0.59
C PRO A 72 -4.39 -17.87 -0.42
N MET A 73 -4.97 -17.36 -1.51
CA MET A 73 -5.60 -18.23 -2.52
C MET A 73 -4.61 -19.27 -3.05
N GLY A 74 -5.01 -20.55 -3.00
CA GLY A 74 -4.18 -21.67 -3.46
C GLY A 74 -3.20 -22.25 -2.43
N SER A 75 -3.15 -21.70 -1.21
CA SER A 75 -2.28 -22.23 -0.13
C SER A 75 -2.81 -23.49 0.55
N GLY A 76 -4.12 -23.75 0.46
CA GLY A 76 -4.79 -24.80 1.26
C GLY A 76 -4.78 -24.53 2.77
N GLU A 77 -4.28 -23.38 3.20
CA GLU A 77 -4.26 -22.96 4.61
C GLU A 77 -5.67 -22.57 5.06
N GLU A 78 -5.92 -22.70 6.37
CA GLU A 78 -7.18 -22.26 6.96
C GLU A 78 -7.09 -20.78 7.38
N PRO A 79 -8.24 -20.06 7.42
CA PRO A 79 -8.28 -18.65 7.84
C PRO A 79 -7.66 -18.44 9.24
N LYS A 80 -6.80 -17.42 9.37
CA LYS A 80 -6.03 -17.16 10.58
C LYS A 80 -6.72 -16.11 11.45
N PHE A 81 -7.03 -16.47 12.69
CA PHE A 81 -7.48 -15.50 13.70
C PHE A 81 -6.30 -14.64 14.14
N VAL A 82 -6.49 -13.33 14.09
CA VAL A 82 -5.51 -12.33 14.52
C VAL A 82 -6.15 -11.47 15.61
N ALA A 83 -5.59 -11.53 16.81
CA ALA A 83 -5.82 -10.55 17.87
C ALA A 83 -4.59 -9.66 17.97
N THR A 84 -4.74 -8.38 17.66
CA THR A 84 -3.65 -7.40 17.66
C THR A 84 -4.10 -6.09 18.28
N THR A 85 -3.20 -5.13 18.42
CA THR A 85 -3.55 -3.76 18.81
C THR A 85 -3.60 -2.84 17.59
N VAL A 86 -4.32 -1.71 17.68
CA VAL A 86 -4.33 -0.69 16.62
C VAL A 86 -2.91 -0.28 16.22
N LYS A 87 -2.02 -0.04 17.20
CA LYS A 87 -0.61 0.27 16.96
C LYS A 87 0.10 -0.83 16.17
N ALA A 88 -0.01 -2.08 16.63
CA ALA A 88 0.68 -3.21 16.01
C ALA A 88 0.17 -3.46 14.58
N TYR A 89 -1.15 -3.37 14.37
CA TYR A 89 -1.77 -3.45 13.05
C TYR A 89 -1.25 -2.38 12.10
N ASP A 90 -1.24 -1.11 12.53
CA ASP A 90 -0.80 0.00 11.69
C ASP A 90 0.70 -0.09 11.34
N LEU A 91 1.54 -0.50 12.31
CA LEU A 91 2.96 -0.72 12.05
C LEU A 91 3.19 -1.89 11.08
N GLN A 92 2.40 -2.95 11.16
CA GLN A 92 2.46 -4.06 10.22
C GLN A 92 2.09 -3.59 8.80
N LYS A 93 0.98 -2.85 8.64
CA LYS A 93 0.59 -2.29 7.34
C LYS A 93 1.61 -1.28 6.79
N LEU A 94 2.27 -0.52 7.66
CA LEU A 94 3.33 0.38 7.25
C LEU A 94 4.57 -0.40 6.75
N ARG A 95 4.94 -1.50 7.41
CA ARG A 95 6.02 -2.39 6.95
C ARG A 95 5.71 -3.03 5.60
N GLU A 96 4.46 -3.47 5.40
CA GLU A 96 4.00 -3.97 4.09
C GLU A 96 4.16 -2.90 3.01
N ALA A 97 3.77 -1.65 3.30
CA ALA A 97 3.92 -0.53 2.37
C ALA A 97 5.39 -0.22 2.05
N TYR A 98 6.28 -0.23 3.06
CA TYR A 98 7.73 -0.10 2.84
C TYR A 98 8.30 -1.22 1.96
N LYS A 99 7.92 -2.48 2.24
CA LYS A 99 8.39 -3.62 1.45
C LYS A 99 7.93 -3.52 -0.01
N ALA A 100 6.66 -3.15 -0.23
CA ALA A 100 6.13 -2.93 -1.58
C ALA A 100 6.88 -1.81 -2.31
N GLN A 101 7.18 -0.70 -1.62
CA GLN A 101 7.95 0.40 -2.18
C GLN A 101 9.37 -0.03 -2.57
N LEU A 102 10.09 -0.71 -1.67
CA LEU A 102 11.44 -1.19 -1.94
C LEU A 102 11.50 -2.19 -3.09
N MET A 103 10.53 -3.11 -3.16
CA MET A 103 10.39 -4.03 -4.29
C MET A 103 10.15 -3.27 -5.61
N GLY A 104 9.28 -2.27 -5.60
CA GLY A 104 9.01 -1.42 -6.76
C GLY A 104 10.24 -0.65 -7.22
N VAL A 105 10.99 -0.06 -6.27
CA VAL A 105 12.24 0.65 -6.58
C VAL A 105 13.31 -0.28 -7.12
N GLY A 106 13.49 -1.46 -6.52
CA GLY A 106 14.44 -2.47 -6.99
C GLY A 106 14.12 -2.94 -8.40
N MET A 107 12.85 -3.27 -8.66
CA MET A 107 12.40 -3.64 -10.01
C MET A 107 12.63 -2.52 -11.02
N MET A 108 12.29 -1.28 -10.67
CA MET A 108 12.52 -0.12 -11.54
C MET A 108 14.00 0.18 -11.78
N ALA A 109 14.86 -0.03 -10.77
CA ALA A 109 16.31 0.12 -10.93
C ALA A 109 16.85 -0.88 -11.96
N VAL A 110 16.43 -2.15 -11.91
CA VAL A 110 16.82 -3.15 -12.90
C VAL A 110 16.29 -2.77 -14.30
N MET A 111 14.99 -2.45 -14.41
CA MET A 111 14.38 -2.08 -15.70
C MET A 111 15.04 -0.85 -16.34
N HIS A 112 15.39 0.16 -15.55
CA HIS A 112 15.95 1.40 -16.06
C HIS A 112 17.46 1.32 -16.33
N ILE A 113 18.23 0.71 -15.42
CA ILE A 113 19.69 0.66 -15.53
C ILE A 113 20.11 -0.46 -16.50
N TYR A 114 19.53 -1.66 -16.37
CA TYR A 114 19.90 -2.82 -17.17
C TYR A 114 19.17 -2.83 -18.52
N PHE A 115 17.84 -2.71 -18.51
CA PHE A 115 17.03 -2.79 -19.74
C PHE A 115 16.85 -1.45 -20.46
N LYS A 116 17.40 -0.35 -19.92
CA LYS A 116 17.25 1.02 -20.46
C LYS A 116 15.80 1.41 -20.71
N TYR A 117 14.89 0.86 -19.91
CA TYR A 117 13.46 1.08 -20.10
C TYR A 117 12.99 2.34 -19.36
N THR A 118 13.02 3.45 -20.08
CA THR A 118 12.79 4.80 -19.55
C THR A 118 11.32 5.20 -19.42
N ASN A 119 10.47 4.67 -20.31
CA ASN A 119 9.07 5.09 -20.42
C ASN A 119 8.25 4.96 -19.11
N PRO A 120 8.42 3.89 -18.30
CA PRO A 120 7.68 3.78 -17.05
C PRO A 120 8.19 4.69 -15.93
N LEU A 121 9.40 5.26 -16.05
CA LEU A 121 10.03 6.02 -14.97
C LEU A 121 9.18 7.24 -14.58
N LEU A 122 8.63 7.91 -15.59
CA LEU A 122 7.76 9.06 -15.38
C LEU A 122 6.44 8.58 -14.72
N ILE A 123 5.81 7.48 -15.16
CA ILE A 123 4.56 6.98 -14.54
C ILE A 123 4.79 6.59 -13.08
N GLN A 124 5.89 5.88 -12.84
CA GLN A 124 6.29 5.40 -11.53
C GLN A 124 6.76 6.52 -10.60
N SER A 125 7.01 7.73 -11.12
CA SER A 125 7.21 8.90 -10.29
C SER A 125 5.90 9.47 -9.71
N ILE A 126 4.77 9.23 -10.38
CA ILE A 126 3.47 9.84 -10.00
C ILE A 126 2.52 8.84 -9.33
N ILE A 127 2.32 7.66 -9.90
CA ILE A 127 1.30 6.71 -9.41
C ILE A 127 1.60 6.25 -7.97
N PRO A 128 2.83 5.79 -7.63
CA PRO A 128 3.15 5.40 -6.25
C PRO A 128 3.02 6.57 -5.27
N LEU A 129 3.36 7.79 -5.71
CA LEU A 129 3.22 8.99 -4.88
C LEU A 129 1.74 9.28 -4.57
N LYS A 130 0.88 9.24 -5.58
CA LYS A 130 -0.57 9.32 -5.40
C LYS A 130 -1.09 8.22 -4.48
N GLY A 131 -0.66 6.98 -4.70
CA GLY A 131 -1.04 5.83 -3.88
C GLY A 131 -0.66 5.99 -2.41
N ALA A 132 0.51 6.57 -2.13
CA ALA A 132 0.93 6.88 -0.77
C ALA A 132 -0.03 7.87 -0.09
N PHE A 133 -0.42 8.96 -0.75
CA PHE A 133 -1.39 9.92 -0.21
C PHE A 133 -2.81 9.34 -0.05
N GLU A 134 -3.21 8.42 -0.92
CA GLU A 134 -4.52 7.76 -0.84
C GLU A 134 -4.56 6.61 0.17
N GLY A 135 -3.41 6.19 0.70
CA GLY A 135 -3.28 5.11 1.66
C GLY A 135 -3.99 5.40 2.99
N ASN A 136 -4.65 4.37 3.54
CA ASN A 136 -5.43 4.49 4.78
C ASN A 136 -4.58 5.00 5.97
N LEU A 137 -3.32 4.58 6.04
CA LEU A 137 -2.36 5.05 7.04
C LEU A 137 -2.13 6.57 6.97
N VAL A 138 -1.95 7.10 5.76
CA VAL A 138 -1.70 8.53 5.53
C VAL A 138 -2.97 9.33 5.80
N LYS A 139 -4.13 8.84 5.36
CA LYS A 139 -5.43 9.44 5.69
C LYS A 139 -5.65 9.60 7.19
N ILE A 140 -5.34 8.58 7.99
CA ILE A 140 -5.59 8.61 9.43
C ILE A 140 -4.52 9.40 10.19
N HIS A 141 -3.23 9.16 9.90
CA HIS A 141 -2.14 9.69 10.73
C HIS A 141 -1.55 11.01 10.25
N LEU A 142 -1.68 11.32 8.94
CA LEU A 142 -1.19 12.57 8.35
C LEU A 142 -2.33 13.54 8.05
N LEU A 143 -3.44 13.07 7.46
CA LEU A 143 -4.62 13.91 7.17
C LEU A 143 -5.62 14.00 8.33
N GLY A 144 -5.42 13.23 9.41
CA GLY A 144 -6.23 13.29 10.62
C GLY A 144 -7.67 12.79 10.47
N GLN A 145 -7.95 11.98 9.44
CA GLN A 145 -9.29 11.44 9.21
C GLN A 145 -9.68 10.43 10.30
N SER A 146 -10.94 10.48 10.72
CA SER A 146 -11.50 9.55 11.71
C SER A 146 -11.46 8.10 11.20
N ALA A 147 -11.07 7.18 12.08
CA ALA A 147 -10.98 5.75 11.77
C ALA A 147 -12.35 5.05 11.80
N THR A 148 -13.28 5.55 11.00
CA THR A 148 -14.67 5.08 10.90
C THR A 148 -15.00 4.69 9.46
N GLY A 149 -15.99 3.81 9.24
CA GLY A 149 -16.35 3.35 7.90
C GLY A 149 -15.19 2.62 7.22
N ASP A 150 -14.81 3.03 6.01
CA ASP A 150 -13.73 2.41 5.23
C ASP A 150 -12.33 2.53 5.88
N LEU A 151 -12.17 3.47 6.83
CA LEU A 151 -10.93 3.66 7.59
C LEU A 151 -10.92 2.91 8.92
N GLN A 152 -12.01 2.22 9.26
CA GLN A 152 -12.06 1.35 10.42
C GLN A 152 -11.16 0.14 10.22
N ARG A 153 -10.38 -0.19 11.25
CA ARG A 153 -9.49 -1.36 11.24
C ARG A 153 -10.31 -2.61 11.58
N PRO A 154 -9.98 -3.77 10.98
CA PRO A 154 -8.98 -3.97 9.93
C PRO A 154 -9.45 -3.43 8.57
N TRP A 155 -8.53 -2.89 7.78
CA TRP A 155 -8.85 -2.46 6.42
C TRP A 155 -8.97 -3.68 5.50
N LYS A 156 -9.93 -3.63 4.57
CA LYS A 156 -9.96 -4.56 3.44
C LYS A 156 -8.66 -4.44 2.64
N ALA A 157 -8.16 -5.56 2.13
CA ALA A 157 -7.01 -5.55 1.22
C ALA A 157 -7.29 -4.57 0.08
N ALA A 158 -6.34 -3.65 -0.17
CA ALA A 158 -6.53 -2.63 -1.20
C ALA A 158 -6.71 -3.32 -2.56
N GLY A 159 -7.89 -3.15 -3.16
CA GLY A 159 -8.30 -3.74 -4.45
C GLY A 159 -7.57 -3.15 -5.67
N GLY A 160 -6.25 -2.95 -5.58
CA GLY A 160 -5.40 -2.72 -6.74
C GLY A 160 -5.10 -4.02 -7.48
N MET A 161 -4.46 -3.94 -8.64
CA MET A 161 -4.09 -5.12 -9.45
C MET A 161 -3.28 -6.18 -8.67
N MET A 162 -2.55 -5.75 -7.64
CA MET A 162 -1.83 -6.65 -6.72
C MET A 162 -2.74 -7.31 -5.68
N GLY A 163 -3.82 -6.64 -5.26
CA GLY A 163 -4.88 -7.21 -4.40
C GLY A 163 -5.83 -8.15 -5.15
N ALA A 164 -6.05 -7.89 -6.44
CA ALA A 164 -6.77 -8.80 -7.34
C ALA A 164 -6.01 -10.12 -7.58
N MET A 165 -4.68 -10.10 -7.45
CA MET A 165 -3.84 -11.30 -7.54
C MET A 165 -3.62 -12.01 -6.20
N SER A 166 -3.85 -11.36 -5.05
CA SER A 166 -3.58 -11.92 -3.72
C SER A 166 -4.76 -12.61 -3.04
N GLY A 167 -6.00 -12.39 -3.50
CA GLY A 167 -7.14 -13.24 -3.15
C GLY A 167 -7.77 -13.04 -1.76
N GLY A 168 -9.11 -13.04 -1.74
CA GLY A 168 -9.94 -13.18 -0.53
C GLY A 168 -10.28 -11.89 0.23
N GLU A 169 -11.56 -11.72 0.60
CA GLU A 169 -12.02 -10.64 1.50
C GLU A 169 -11.68 -10.95 2.98
N ILE A 170 -11.21 -9.93 3.70
CA ILE A 170 -11.02 -9.98 5.16
C ILE A 170 -12.39 -10.08 5.85
N LYS A 171 -12.55 -11.09 6.71
CA LYS A 171 -13.80 -11.30 7.47
C LYS A 171 -13.71 -10.66 8.85
N THR A 172 -14.72 -9.86 9.18
CA THR A 172 -14.79 -9.09 10.44
C THR A 172 -16.07 -9.36 11.25
N ASP A 173 -16.90 -10.31 10.81
CA ASP A 173 -18.18 -10.59 11.47
C ASP A 173 -17.99 -11.38 12.77
N LYS A 174 -18.83 -11.07 13.77
CA LYS A 174 -18.75 -11.63 15.13
C LYS A 174 -18.83 -13.16 15.13
N LYS A 175 -19.61 -13.77 14.23
CA LYS A 175 -19.74 -15.23 14.13
C LYS A 175 -18.45 -15.88 13.62
N SER A 176 -17.83 -15.31 12.59
CA SER A 176 -16.53 -15.79 12.07
C SER A 176 -15.41 -15.64 13.11
N ILE A 177 -15.42 -14.54 13.87
CA ILE A 177 -14.44 -14.28 14.94
C ILE A 177 -14.61 -15.27 16.09
N GLU A 178 -15.83 -15.47 16.60
CA GLU A 178 -16.12 -16.40 17.70
C GLU A 178 -15.88 -17.87 17.33
N ALA A 179 -16.17 -18.27 16.09
CA ALA A 179 -15.89 -19.61 15.59
C ALA A 179 -14.38 -19.89 15.51
N ALA A 180 -13.59 -18.91 15.05
CA ALA A 180 -12.14 -19.03 14.97
C ALA A 180 -11.46 -18.98 16.36
N GLU A 181 -12.01 -18.21 17.30
CA GLU A 181 -11.56 -18.15 18.70
C GLU A 181 -11.86 -19.47 19.45
N ARG A 182 -13.06 -20.03 19.28
CA ARG A 182 -13.49 -21.30 19.93
C ARG A 182 -12.79 -22.54 19.37
N ALA A 183 -12.27 -22.47 18.14
CA ALA A 183 -11.43 -23.50 17.55
C ALA A 183 -10.03 -23.61 18.18
N GLY A 184 -9.67 -22.75 19.16
CA GLY A 184 -8.44 -22.88 19.94
C GLY A 184 -7.16 -22.49 19.21
N ARG A 185 -7.26 -21.73 18.11
CA ARG A 185 -6.12 -21.36 17.25
C ARG A 185 -5.58 -19.94 17.49
N GLY A 186 -5.94 -19.34 18.62
CA GLY A 186 -5.45 -18.04 19.07
C GLY A 186 -4.22 -18.20 19.95
N GLY A 187 -3.04 -18.28 19.33
CA GLY A 187 -1.79 -18.36 20.08
C GLY A 187 -0.56 -18.28 19.19
N VAL A 188 -0.28 -17.10 18.64
CA VAL A 188 1.13 -16.76 18.38
C VAL A 188 1.63 -16.13 19.68
N LYS A 189 2.32 -16.94 20.50
CA LYS A 189 3.31 -16.38 21.42
C LYS A 189 4.46 -15.93 20.52
N ASP A 190 4.69 -14.62 20.47
CA ASP A 190 5.86 -14.04 19.83
C ASP A 190 7.14 -14.58 20.52
N GLU A 191 8.04 -15.16 19.73
CA GLU A 191 9.48 -15.17 19.98
C GLU A 191 10.18 -14.48 18.80
#